data_AF-A0A4W5LYQ5-F1
#
_entry.id   AF-A0A4W5LYQ5-F1
#
_cell.length_a   1.000
_cell.length_b   1.000
_cell.length_c   1.000
_cell.angle_alpha   90.00
_cell.angle_beta   90.00
_cell.angle_gamma   90.00
#
_symmetry.space_group_name_H-M   'P 1'
#
loop_
_entity.id
_entity.type
_entity.pdbx_description
1 polymer ?
#
loop_
_entity_poly.entity_id
_entity_poly.type
_entity_poly.pdbx_seq_one_letter_code
_entity_poly.pdbx_strand_id
1 'polypeptide(L)'
;SYIKNTFRIQHNFKSYGGKQEIGPFYRFTAVIGPNGAGKSNLMDAISFVLGVHSRQLRSNQLKDLLHKDGTNDVSPDGAYVSLIYGLDDAEKEKITAHLGELPSDELNFTRRISDKGVGSYSVNGSDVAHDEYENILKDLGILVKARNFLV
;
A
#
# COMPACT_ATOMS: atom_id res chain seq x y z
N SER A 1 9.67 -12.83 19.08
CA SER A 1 9.66 -13.25 17.67
C SER A 1 9.60 -11.98 16.83
N TYR A 2 10.50 -11.77 15.85
CA TYR A 2 10.55 -10.52 15.10
C TYR A 2 9.48 -10.53 14.01
N ILE A 3 8.52 -9.60 14.09
CA ILE A 3 7.45 -9.44 13.09
C ILE A 3 8.11 -9.15 11.72
N LYS A 4 7.92 -10.07 10.77
CA LYS A 4 8.36 -9.91 9.38
C LYS A 4 7.26 -9.16 8.63
N ASN A 5 7.48 -7.89 8.32
CA ASN A 5 6.57 -7.14 7.45
C ASN A 5 7.05 -7.25 6.00
N THR A 6 6.24 -7.86 5.15
CA THR A 6 6.55 -8.03 3.73
C THR A 6 5.68 -7.08 2.92
N PHE A 7 6.19 -5.92 2.53
CA PHE A 7 5.46 -5.09 1.57
C PHE A 7 5.55 -5.78 0.19
N ARG A 8 4.44 -6.03 -0.49
CA ARG A 8 4.43 -6.57 -1.86
C ARG A 8 3.87 -5.52 -2.80
N ILE A 9 4.75 -4.63 -3.24
CA ILE A 9 4.34 -3.44 -3.97
C ILE A 9 4.67 -3.60 -5.46
N GLN A 10 3.66 -3.86 -6.30
CA GLN A 10 3.35 -3.13 -7.54
C GLN A 10 2.57 -3.96 -8.57
N HIS A 11 1.59 -3.30 -9.18
CA HIS A 11 1.25 -3.43 -10.59
C HIS A 11 1.04 -2.01 -11.16
N ASN A 12 1.81 -1.61 -12.18
CA ASN A 12 1.61 -0.38 -12.97
C ASN A 12 1.54 0.94 -12.18
N PHE A 13 2.35 1.12 -11.13
CA PHE A 13 2.38 2.35 -10.32
C PHE A 13 3.53 3.28 -10.75
N LYS A 14 3.22 4.46 -11.27
CA LYS A 14 4.18 5.50 -11.71
C LYS A 14 5.22 5.01 -12.71
N SER A 15 6.49 4.83 -12.31
CA SER A 15 7.56 4.36 -13.20
C SER A 15 7.71 2.84 -13.19
N TYR A 16 6.92 2.15 -12.38
CA TYR A 16 7.00 0.71 -12.21
C TYR A 16 6.00 0.02 -13.15
N GLY A 17 6.51 -0.44 -14.28
CA GLY A 17 5.78 -1.30 -15.20
C GLY A 17 5.74 -2.74 -14.70
N GLY A 18 4.59 -3.39 -14.86
CA GLY A 18 4.39 -4.79 -14.49
C GLY A 18 4.40 -5.05 -12.98
N LYS A 19 4.57 -6.32 -12.61
CA LYS A 19 4.61 -6.75 -11.21
C LYS A 19 6.03 -6.59 -10.63
N GLN A 20 6.16 -5.87 -9.53
CA GLN A 20 7.40 -5.84 -8.75
C GLN A 20 7.13 -6.33 -7.32
N GLU A 21 8.13 -6.93 -6.72
CA GLU A 21 8.12 -7.35 -5.32
C GLU A 21 9.31 -6.69 -4.63
N ILE A 22 9.04 -5.85 -3.63
CA ILE A 22 10.06 -5.04 -2.96
C ILE A 22 10.02 -5.40 -1.48
N GLY A 23 11.05 -6.07 -0.99
CA GLY A 23 11.12 -6.52 0.40
C GLY A 23 11.93 -7.81 0.53
N PRO A 24 11.88 -8.46 1.71
CA PRO A 24 11.13 -8.07 2.91
C PRO A 24 11.69 -6.80 3.56
N PHE A 25 10.83 -6.08 4.29
CA PHE A 25 11.24 -4.94 5.11
C PHE A 25 11.45 -5.37 6.56
N TYR A 26 12.53 -4.91 7.16
CA TYR A 26 12.87 -5.16 8.56
C TYR A 26 12.61 -3.91 9.41
N ARG A 27 12.76 -4.03 10.73
CA ARG A 27 12.61 -2.92 11.70
C ARG A 27 13.33 -1.64 11.28
N PHE A 28 14.48 -1.79 10.64
CA PHE A 28 15.18 -0.73 9.95
C PHE A 28 15.47 -1.18 8.53
N THR A 29 15.07 -0.36 7.55
CA THR A 29 15.35 -0.60 6.14
C THR A 29 15.76 0.71 5.49
N ALA A 30 16.90 0.72 4.81
CA ALA A 30 17.37 1.86 4.05
C ALA A 30 17.14 1.61 2.55
N VAL A 31 16.47 2.55 1.89
CA VAL A 31 16.28 2.53 0.43
C VAL A 31 17.33 3.45 -0.21
N ILE A 32 18.27 2.87 -0.94
CA ILE A 32 19.37 3.59 -1.61
C ILE A 32 19.39 3.30 -3.11
N GLY A 33 20.01 4.18 -3.89
CA GLY A 33 20.12 4.04 -5.35
C GLY A 33 20.36 5.36 -6.07
N PRO A 34 20.72 5.35 -7.36
CA PRO A 34 21.01 6.56 -8.12
C PRO A 34 19.78 7.48 -8.29
N ASN A 35 20.01 8.73 -8.67
CA ASN A 35 18.93 9.65 -9.03
C ASN A 35 18.12 9.07 -10.20
N GLY A 36 16.79 9.11 -10.10
CA GLY A 36 15.90 8.48 -11.08
C GLY A 36 15.62 6.99 -10.86
N ALA A 37 16.25 6.31 -9.89
CA ALA A 37 16.02 4.88 -9.63
C ALA A 37 14.65 4.50 -9.04
N GLY A 38 13.68 5.42 -9.00
CA GLY A 38 12.33 5.14 -8.49
C GLY A 38 12.15 5.20 -6.97
N LYS A 39 13.17 5.54 -6.17
CA LYS A 39 13.09 5.61 -4.69
C LYS A 39 11.90 6.42 -4.17
N SER A 40 11.64 7.59 -4.76
CA SER A 40 10.49 8.42 -4.38
C SER A 40 9.16 7.77 -4.78
N ASN A 41 9.10 7.05 -5.90
CA ASN A 41 7.90 6.33 -6.33
C ASN A 41 7.61 5.15 -5.40
N LEU A 42 8.63 4.48 -4.85
CA LEU A 42 8.46 3.47 -3.80
C LEU A 42 7.83 4.09 -2.55
N MET A 43 8.35 5.24 -2.09
CA MET A 43 7.78 5.95 -0.93
C MET A 43 6.34 6.41 -1.18
N ASP A 44 6.02 6.85 -2.40
CA ASP A 44 4.65 7.19 -2.80
C ASP A 44 3.74 5.95 -2.80
N ALA A 45 4.24 4.79 -3.23
CA ALA A 45 3.48 3.54 -3.24
C ALA A 45 3.21 3.02 -1.82
N ILE A 46 4.21 3.09 -0.93
CA ILE A 46 4.04 2.79 0.50
C ILE A 46 3.00 3.73 1.10
N SER A 47 3.16 5.04 0.89
CA SER A 47 2.20 6.05 1.36
C SER A 47 0.80 5.79 0.83
N PHE A 48 0.69 5.38 -0.44
CA PHE A 48 -0.57 5.07 -1.08
C PHE A 48 -1.28 3.89 -0.41
N VAL A 49 -0.64 2.73 -0.23
CA VAL A 49 -1.30 1.59 0.44
C VAL A 49 -1.57 1.85 1.92
N LEU A 50 -0.73 2.65 2.60
CA LEU A 50 -0.98 3.06 3.98
C LEU A 50 -2.12 4.08 4.12
N GLY A 51 -2.94 4.32 3.10
CA GLY A 51 -4.14 5.15 3.20
C GLY A 51 -3.88 6.65 3.18
N VAL A 52 -2.65 7.13 2.89
CA VAL A 52 -2.38 8.57 2.78
C VAL A 52 -3.32 9.16 1.72
N HIS A 53 -3.97 10.28 2.07
CA HIS A 53 -4.90 10.93 1.15
C HIS A 53 -4.17 11.27 -0.15
N SER A 54 -4.81 11.00 -1.28
CA SER A 54 -4.22 11.22 -2.60
C SER A 54 -3.79 12.67 -2.85
N ARG A 55 -4.47 13.65 -2.22
CA ARG A 55 -4.07 15.07 -2.24
C ARG A 55 -2.76 15.38 -1.51
N GLN A 56 -2.31 14.49 -0.62
CA GLN A 56 -1.04 14.61 0.11
C GLN A 56 0.10 13.88 -0.61
N LEU A 57 -0.22 13.02 -1.59
CA LEU A 57 0.77 12.50 -2.51
C LEU A 57 1.20 13.64 -3.44
N ARG A 58 2.45 13.62 -3.91
CA ARG A 58 3.02 14.68 -4.78
C ARG A 58 2.30 14.83 -6.14
N SER A 59 1.26 14.05 -6.39
CA SER A 59 0.43 14.10 -7.60
C SER A 59 -0.95 14.67 -7.32
N ASN A 60 -1.39 15.64 -8.13
CA ASN A 60 -2.66 16.34 -7.94
C ASN A 60 -3.90 15.46 -8.21
N GLN A 61 -3.76 14.35 -8.94
CA GLN A 61 -4.87 13.41 -9.24
C GLN A 61 -4.42 11.95 -9.09
N LEU A 62 -5.33 11.06 -8.64
CA LEU A 62 -5.06 9.62 -8.54
C LEU A 62 -4.63 8.99 -9.87
N LYS A 63 -5.09 9.54 -11.00
CA LYS A 63 -4.70 9.10 -12.35
C LYS A 63 -3.23 9.29 -12.66
N ASP A 64 -2.55 10.20 -11.96
CA ASP A 64 -1.11 10.44 -12.14
C ASP A 64 -0.25 9.35 -11.47
N LEU A 65 -0.87 8.46 -10.68
CA LEU A 65 -0.21 7.30 -10.10
C LEU A 65 -0.18 6.10 -11.06
N LEU A 66 -0.93 6.15 -12.16
CA LEU A 66 -0.96 5.12 -13.19
C LEU A 66 0.30 5.21 -14.05
N HIS A 67 0.93 4.06 -14.32
CA HIS A 67 2.06 3.98 -15.25
C HIS A 67 1.63 4.40 -16.66
N LYS A 68 2.50 5.17 -17.33
CA LYS A 68 2.30 5.67 -18.70
C LYS A 68 3.53 5.29 -19.52
N ASP A 69 3.40 4.27 -20.37
CA ASP A 69 4.48 3.71 -21.19
C ASP A 69 4.77 4.53 -22.47
N GLY A 70 4.60 5.86 -22.42
CA GLY A 70 4.75 6.74 -23.58
C GLY A 70 3.62 6.64 -24.61
N THR A 71 2.80 5.59 -24.56
CA THR A 71 1.43 5.57 -25.08
C THR A 71 0.51 6.15 -23.99
N ASN A 72 -0.51 6.93 -24.37
CA ASN A 72 -1.49 7.44 -23.41
C ASN A 72 -2.44 6.35 -22.87
N ASP A 73 -2.13 5.07 -23.14
CA ASP A 73 -2.95 3.94 -22.75
C ASP A 73 -2.56 3.48 -21.35
N VAL A 74 -3.50 3.65 -20.42
CA VAL A 74 -3.43 3.04 -19.11
C VAL A 74 -3.88 1.59 -19.24
N SER A 75 -3.17 0.66 -18.58
CA SER A 75 -3.62 -0.73 -18.47
C SER A 75 -5.08 -0.79 -18.00
N PRO A 76 -5.97 -1.59 -18.64
CA PRO A 76 -7.36 -1.71 -18.23
C PRO A 76 -7.51 -2.22 -16.79
N ASP A 77 -6.48 -2.87 -16.24
CA ASP A 77 -6.43 -3.31 -14.85
C ASP A 77 -6.12 -2.19 -13.85
N GLY A 78 -5.74 -1.00 -14.34
CA GLY A 78 -5.30 0.11 -13.51
C GLY A 78 -4.00 -0.20 -12.76
N ALA A 79 -3.86 0.37 -11.57
CA ALA A 79 -2.72 0.14 -10.69
C ALA A 79 -3.17 -0.29 -9.30
N TYR A 80 -2.37 -1.13 -8.64
CA TYR A 80 -2.58 -1.45 -7.23
C TYR A 80 -1.26 -1.61 -6.50
N VAL A 81 -1.35 -1.41 -5.18
CA VAL A 81 -0.26 -1.64 -4.25
C VAL A 81 -0.77 -2.51 -3.12
N SER A 82 0.02 -3.52 -2.75
CA SER A 82 -0.30 -4.43 -1.66
C SER A 82 0.77 -4.39 -0.56
N LEU A 83 0.33 -4.61 0.68
CA LEU A 83 1.16 -4.70 1.88
C LEU A 83 0.77 -5.97 2.61
N ILE A 84 1.73 -6.89 2.80
CA ILE A 84 1.57 -8.06 3.67
C ILE A 84 2.15 -7.73 5.03
N TYR A 85 1.26 -7.53 6.01
CA TYR A 85 1.60 -7.23 7.40
C TYR A 85 1.54 -8.50 8.23
N GLY A 86 2.60 -8.80 8.98
CA GLY A 86 2.59 -9.92 9.91
C GLY A 86 1.99 -9.49 11.24
N LEU A 87 1.05 -10.26 11.78
CA LEU A 87 0.40 -9.99 13.06
C LEU A 87 1.09 -10.73 14.20
N ASP A 88 1.28 -10.06 15.32
CA ASP A 88 1.50 -10.73 16.60
C ASP A 88 0.18 -11.18 17.26
N ASP A 89 0.26 -11.98 18.32
CA ASP A 89 -0.92 -12.57 18.96
C ASP A 89 -1.87 -11.52 19.56
N ALA A 90 -1.36 -10.36 20.02
CA ALA A 90 -2.18 -9.28 20.54
C ALA A 90 -2.86 -8.49 19.43
N GLU A 91 -2.20 -8.33 18.28
CA GLU A 91 -2.79 -7.72 17.08
C GLU A 91 -3.88 -8.61 16.46
N LYS A 92 -3.68 -9.93 16.41
CA LYS A 92 -4.70 -10.87 15.91
C LYS A 92 -6.04 -10.75 16.65
N GLU A 93 -5.99 -10.62 17.98
CA GLU A 93 -7.20 -10.47 18.79
C GLU A 93 -7.98 -9.21 18.39
N LYS A 94 -7.28 -8.08 18.22
CA LYS A 94 -7.90 -6.82 17.79
C LYS A 94 -8.49 -6.92 16.38
N ILE A 95 -7.76 -7.51 15.45
CA ILE A 95 -8.18 -7.57 14.05
C ILE A 95 -9.34 -8.55 13.85
N THR A 96 -9.42 -9.61 14.64
CA THR A 96 -10.55 -10.54 14.62
C THR A 96 -11.89 -9.83 14.86
N ALA A 97 -11.90 -8.74 15.63
CA ALA A 97 -13.11 -7.93 15.84
C ALA A 97 -13.58 -7.18 14.58
N HIS A 98 -12.68 -6.88 13.64
CA HIS A 98 -13.02 -6.23 12.36
C HIS A 98 -13.37 -7.25 11.28
N LEU A 99 -12.54 -8.28 11.13
CA LEU A 99 -12.57 -9.17 9.96
C LEU A 99 -13.12 -10.57 10.25
N GLY A 100 -13.41 -10.89 11.52
CA GLY A 100 -13.72 -12.25 11.95
C GLY A 100 -12.47 -13.14 12.00
N GLU A 101 -12.68 -14.46 11.93
CA GLU A 101 -11.60 -15.44 11.99
C GLU A 101 -10.60 -15.24 10.84
N LEU A 102 -9.32 -15.07 11.19
CA LEU A 102 -8.27 -14.81 10.22
C LEU A 102 -7.70 -16.12 9.66
N PRO A 103 -7.52 -16.24 8.33
CA PRO A 103 -7.01 -17.46 7.71
C PRO A 103 -5.51 -17.69 7.94
N SER A 104 -4.79 -16.67 8.42
CA SER A 104 -3.35 -16.71 8.68
C SER A 104 -2.93 -15.58 9.62
N ASP A 105 -1.68 -15.64 10.06
CA ASP A 105 -1.01 -14.59 10.84
C ASP A 105 -0.56 -13.39 9.97
N GLU A 106 -1.01 -13.33 8.72
CA GLU A 106 -0.70 -12.25 7.79
C GLU A 106 -1.98 -11.55 7.33
N LEU A 107 -1.91 -10.22 7.19
CA LEU A 107 -2.92 -9.40 6.53
C LEU A 107 -2.39 -8.84 5.23
N ASN A 108 -3.16 -9.01 4.16
CA ASN A 108 -2.87 -8.40 2.88
C ASN A 108 -3.75 -7.17 2.64
N PHE A 109 -3.19 -6.00 2.90
CA PHE A 109 -3.81 -4.71 2.58
C PHE A 109 -3.57 -4.38 1.11
N THR A 110 -4.62 -4.12 0.35
CA THR A 110 -4.50 -3.70 -1.05
C THR A 110 -5.28 -2.42 -1.29
N ARG A 111 -4.64 -1.46 -1.97
CA ARG A 111 -5.28 -0.27 -2.49
C ARG A 111 -5.14 -0.25 -4.00
N ARG A 112 -6.25 -0.04 -4.71
CA ARG A 112 -6.30 -0.03 -6.18
C ARG A 112 -6.80 1.30 -6.71
N ILE A 113 -6.40 1.64 -7.92
CA ILE A 113 -6.91 2.73 -8.74
C ILE A 113 -7.30 2.12 -10.07
N SER A 114 -8.57 2.25 -10.46
CA SER A 114 -9.02 1.85 -11.79
C SER A 114 -8.47 2.78 -12.88
N ASP A 115 -8.54 2.34 -14.12
CA ASP A 115 -8.34 3.16 -15.33
C ASP A 115 -9.18 4.46 -15.31
N LYS A 116 -10.36 4.42 -14.68
CA LYS A 116 -11.26 5.57 -14.50
C LYS A 116 -10.82 6.51 -13.38
N GLY A 117 -9.79 6.17 -12.60
CA GLY A 117 -9.29 6.96 -11.48
C GLY A 117 -10.08 6.80 -10.19
N VAL A 118 -10.90 5.73 -10.09
CA VAL A 118 -11.66 5.40 -8.88
C VAL A 118 -10.79 4.54 -7.97
N GLY A 119 -10.65 4.94 -6.71
CA GLY A 119 -9.91 4.18 -5.71
C GLY A 119 -10.77 3.14 -5.01
N SER A 120 -10.21 1.96 -4.72
CA SER A 120 -10.82 0.93 -3.86
C SER A 120 -9.82 0.37 -2.85
N TYR A 121 -10.35 -0.23 -1.79
CA TYR A 121 -9.61 -0.77 -0.65
C TYR A 121 -10.05 -2.20 -0.40
N SER A 122 -9.11 -3.10 -0.18
CA SER A 122 -9.40 -4.47 0.21
C SER A 122 -8.41 -4.99 1.25
N VAL A 123 -8.88 -5.91 2.08
CA VAL A 123 -8.08 -6.64 3.06
C VAL A 123 -8.29 -8.12 2.84
N ASN A 124 -7.21 -8.89 2.70
CA ASN A 124 -7.23 -10.32 2.36
C ASN A 124 -8.03 -10.65 1.09
N GLY A 125 -8.10 -9.69 0.15
CA GLY A 125 -8.83 -9.83 -1.10
C GLY A 125 -10.32 -9.48 -1.03
N SER A 126 -10.86 -9.19 0.16
CA SER A 126 -12.24 -8.72 0.35
C SER A 126 -12.29 -7.21 0.33
N ASP A 127 -13.17 -6.63 -0.50
CA ASP A 127 -13.38 -5.18 -0.54
C ASP A 127 -13.98 -4.67 0.78
N VAL A 128 -13.43 -3.57 1.29
CA VAL A 128 -13.84 -2.93 2.54
C VAL A 128 -14.08 -1.44 2.34
N ALA A 129 -14.87 -0.84 3.23
CA ALA A 129 -15.02 0.61 3.23
C ALA A 129 -13.71 1.30 3.61
N HIS A 130 -13.51 2.53 3.11
CA HIS A 130 -12.33 3.34 3.46
C HIS A 130 -12.15 3.51 4.97
N ASP A 131 -13.23 3.77 5.70
CA ASP A 131 -13.17 4.03 7.13
C ASP A 131 -12.81 2.76 7.91
N GLU A 132 -13.29 1.60 7.47
CA GLU A 132 -12.91 0.30 8.02
C GLU A 132 -11.44 -0.01 7.76
N TYR A 133 -10.98 0.19 6.51
CA TYR A 133 -9.57 0.05 6.14
C TYR A 133 -8.66 0.92 7.01
N GLU A 134 -9.02 2.19 7.21
CA GLU A 134 -8.30 3.10 8.10
C GLU A 134 -8.33 2.65 9.57
N ASN A 135 -9.46 2.12 10.05
CA ASN A 135 -9.58 1.68 11.45
C ASN A 135 -8.70 0.47 11.73
N ILE A 136 -8.64 -0.49 10.81
CA ILE A 136 -7.72 -1.63 10.88
C ILE A 136 -6.27 -1.13 10.94
N LEU A 137 -5.88 -0.20 10.05
CA LEU A 137 -4.53 0.39 10.07
C LEU A 137 -4.23 1.10 11.40
N LYS A 138 -5.20 1.83 11.97
CA LYS A 138 -5.05 2.53 13.27
C LYS A 138 -4.86 1.53 14.42
N ASP A 139 -5.57 0.42 14.44
CA ASP A 139 -5.47 -0.59 15.50
C ASP A 139 -4.14 -1.36 15.47
N LEU A 140 -3.52 -1.45 14.29
CA LEU A 140 -2.13 -1.89 14.10
C LEU A 140 -1.09 -0.80 14.43
N GLY A 141 -1.52 0.38 14.87
CA GLY A 141 -0.63 1.51 15.16
C GLY A 141 -0.04 2.20 13.93
N ILE A 142 -0.56 1.92 12.73
CA ILE A 142 -0.11 2.51 11.48
C ILE A 142 -0.86 3.84 11.26
N LEU A 143 -0.33 4.91 11.87
CA LEU A 143 -0.95 6.23 11.85
C LEU A 143 -0.56 7.05 10.61
N VAL A 144 -1.45 7.04 9.63
CA VAL A 144 -1.37 7.76 8.35
C VAL A 144 -1.29 9.29 8.48
N LYS A 145 -1.94 9.85 9.52
CA LYS A 145 -2.04 11.31 9.73
C LYS A 145 -0.81 11.92 10.41
N ALA A 146 0.10 11.10 10.93
CA ALA A 146 1.34 11.61 11.47
C ALA A 146 2.21 12.05 10.29
N ARG A 147 2.49 13.36 10.17
CA ARG A 147 3.52 13.93 9.27
C ARG A 147 4.95 13.40 9.54
N ASN A 148 5.08 12.28 10.26
CA ASN A 148 6.34 11.68 10.70
C ASN A 148 6.94 10.73 9.64
N PHE A 149 6.23 10.45 8.54
CA PHE A 149 6.69 9.49 7.52
C PHE A 149 7.36 10.14 6.29
N LEU A 150 7.26 11.46 6.13
CA LEU A 150 7.81 12.18 4.98
C LEU A 150 8.68 13.34 5.48
N VAL A 151 10.00 13.13 5.48
CA VAL A 151 11.02 14.16 5.64
C VAL A 151 11.78 14.30 4.32
#